data_AF-A0A1V5RZI0-F1
#
_entry.id   AF-A0A1V5RZI0-F1
#
_cell.length_a   1.000
_cell.length_b   1.000
_cell.length_c   1.000
_cell.angle_alpha   90.00
_cell.angle_beta   90.00
_cell.angle_gamma   90.00
#
_symmetry.space_group_name_H-M   'P 1'
#
loop_
_entity.id
_entity.type
_entity.pdbx_description
1 polymer ?
#
loop_
_entity_poly.entity_id
_entity_poly.type
_entity_poly.pdbx_seq_one_letter_code
_entity_poly.pdbx_strand_id
1 'polypeptide(L)'
;MIGLGNWLAHVDTMFFKGDAIIKVYDKNGEYGFDLELPSDMDIPEFKIYDITEDGNTLNAKASVDLLQGKEIDLSFTFEGDTASGFLKIPYIGKIKIKEAKKIS
;
A
#
# COMPACT_ATOMS: atom_id res chain seq x y z
N MET A 1 -14.34 -8.64 1.57
CA MET A 1 -13.42 -7.91 0.69
C MET A 1 -13.84 -6.47 0.47
N ILE A 2 -13.36 -5.61 1.36
CA ILE A 2 -13.40 -4.14 1.25
C ILE A 2 -12.28 -3.62 0.34
N GLY A 3 -12.41 -2.38 -0.13
CA GLY A 3 -11.30 -1.64 -0.75
C GLY A 3 -10.89 -2.08 -2.16
N LEU A 4 -11.63 -2.99 -2.81
CA LEU A 4 -11.31 -3.42 -4.18
C LEU A 4 -11.37 -2.25 -5.18
N GLY A 5 -10.37 -2.18 -6.05
CA GLY A 5 -10.20 -1.13 -7.06
C GLY A 5 -8.78 -0.58 -7.11
N ASN A 6 -8.62 0.47 -7.90
CA ASN A 6 -7.37 1.21 -8.04
C ASN A 6 -7.44 2.49 -7.19
N TRP A 7 -6.40 2.76 -6.42
CA TRP A 7 -6.31 3.87 -5.49
C TRP A 7 -5.09 4.72 -5.79
N LEU A 8 -5.30 5.99 -6.12
CA LEU A 8 -4.24 6.96 -6.33
C LEU A 8 -3.90 7.62 -5.01
N ALA A 9 -2.71 7.35 -4.49
CA ALA A 9 -2.17 7.94 -3.28
C ALA A 9 -1.07 8.94 -3.61
N HIS A 10 -1.24 10.21 -3.22
CA HIS A 10 -0.14 11.17 -3.27
C HIS A 10 0.78 10.95 -2.07
N VAL A 11 2.06 10.68 -2.34
CA VAL A 11 3.07 10.44 -1.30
C VAL A 11 4.10 11.55 -1.38
N ASP A 12 4.16 12.38 -0.34
CA ASP A 12 5.18 13.42 -0.15
C ASP A 12 6.02 13.07 1.08
N THR A 13 7.19 12.49 0.82
CA THR A 13 8.18 12.13 1.85
C THR A 13 9.54 12.70 1.47
N MET A 14 10.49 12.66 2.40
CA MET A 14 11.88 13.07 2.12
C MET A 14 12.58 12.18 1.08
N PHE A 15 12.09 10.95 0.85
CA PHE A 15 12.71 9.96 -0.03
C PHE A 15 11.95 9.75 -1.35
N PHE A 16 10.65 10.02 -1.35
CA PHE A 16 9.77 9.87 -2.50
C PHE A 16 8.74 11.00 -2.50
N LYS A 17 8.61 11.67 -3.64
CA LYS A 17 7.55 12.64 -3.92
C LYS A 17 6.89 12.28 -5.24
N GLY A 18 5.64 11.87 -5.20
CA GLY A 18 4.92 11.48 -6.40
C GLY A 18 3.60 10.78 -6.10
N ASP A 19 2.94 10.35 -7.16
CA ASP A 19 1.71 9.58 -7.06
C ASP A 19 2.01 8.09 -7.11
N ALA A 20 1.36 7.33 -6.25
CA ALA A 20 1.41 5.87 -6.21
C ALA A 20 0.02 5.32 -6.53
N ILE A 21 -0.06 4.34 -7.42
CA ILE A 21 -1.30 3.61 -7.69
C ILE A 21 -1.24 2.29 -6.93
N ILE A 22 -2.22 2.09 -6.04
CA ILE A 22 -2.37 0.88 -5.25
C ILE A 22 -3.59 0.15 -5.80
N LYS A 23 -3.36 -1.06 -6.31
CA LYS A 23 -4.42 -1.91 -6.83
C LYS A 23 -4.74 -2.97 -5.81
N VAL A 24 -6.00 -3.02 -5.39
CA VAL A 24 -6.52 -4.06 -4.50
C VAL A 24 -7.52 -4.89 -5.29
N TYR A 25 -7.28 -6.19 -5.40
CA TYR A 25 -8.12 -7.08 -6.22
C TYR A 25 -8.42 -8.39 -5.50
N ASP A 26 -9.50 -9.06 -5.92
CA ASP A 26 -9.83 -10.40 -5.45
C ASP A 26 -9.04 -11.43 -6.28
N LYS A 27 -8.34 -12.33 -5.58
CA LYS A 27 -7.59 -13.45 -6.11
C LYS A 27 -8.13 -14.73 -5.50
N ASN A 28 -9.22 -15.26 -6.07
CA ASN A 28 -9.85 -16.51 -5.67
C ASN A 28 -10.30 -16.57 -4.19
N GLY A 29 -10.81 -15.46 -3.64
CA GLY A 29 -11.22 -15.40 -2.24
C GLY A 29 -10.10 -14.95 -1.29
N GLU A 30 -8.92 -14.62 -1.81
CA GLU A 30 -7.84 -13.93 -1.11
C GLU A 30 -7.59 -12.53 -1.70
N TYR A 31 -6.99 -11.64 -0.91
CA TYR A 31 -6.60 -10.33 -1.41
C TYR A 31 -5.31 -10.38 -2.24
N GLY A 32 -5.35 -9.76 -3.41
CA GLY A 32 -4.18 -9.35 -4.17
C GLY A 32 -3.91 -7.86 -4.03
N PHE A 33 -2.63 -7.50 -3.94
CA PHE A 33 -2.17 -6.11 -3.88
C PHE A 33 -1.04 -5.90 -4.88
N ASP A 34 -1.19 -4.91 -5.76
CA ASP A 34 -0.10 -4.41 -6.61
C ASP A 34 0.15 -2.93 -6.31
N LEU A 35 1.41 -2.51 -6.39
CA LEU A 35 1.84 -1.12 -6.23
C LEU A 35 2.55 -0.67 -7.51
N GLU A 36 2.03 0.36 -8.15
CA GLU A 36 2.66 1.02 -9.29
C GLU A 36 3.14 2.41 -8.83
N LEU A 37 4.43 2.70 -9.01
CA LEU A 37 5.00 4.04 -8.84
C LEU A 37 5.46 4.56 -10.22
N PRO A 38 5.62 5.87 -10.42
CA PRO A 38 6.15 6.46 -11.65
C PRO A 38 7.49 5.84 -12.05
N SER A 39 7.63 5.62 -13.36
CA SER A 39 8.60 4.76 -14.05
C SER A 39 10.08 5.12 -13.88
N ASP A 40 10.38 6.29 -13.30
CA ASP A 40 11.74 6.81 -13.18
C ASP A 40 12.47 6.28 -11.93
N MET A 41 11.85 5.35 -11.21
CA MET A 41 12.39 4.77 -9.97
C MET A 41 12.50 3.25 -10.10
N ASP A 42 13.68 2.69 -9.89
CA ASP A 42 13.87 1.24 -9.76
C ASP A 42 13.19 0.77 -8.46
N ILE A 43 11.96 0.29 -8.60
CA ILE A 43 11.18 -0.21 -7.47
C ILE A 43 11.60 -1.66 -7.20
N PRO A 44 12.00 -1.98 -5.97
CA PRO A 44 12.27 -3.36 -5.59
C PRO A 44 10.96 -4.18 -5.54
N GLU A 45 11.03 -5.47 -5.84
CA GLU A 45 9.85 -6.34 -5.80
C GLU A 45 9.35 -6.52 -4.36
N PHE A 46 8.12 -6.09 -4.09
CA PHE A 46 7.46 -6.26 -2.79
C PHE A 46 6.61 -7.52 -2.78
N LYS A 47 6.78 -8.35 -1.75
CA LYS A 47 5.90 -9.50 -1.49
C LYS A 47 4.96 -9.15 -0.35
N ILE A 48 3.68 -9.03 -0.64
CA ILE A 48 2.63 -8.71 0.34
C ILE A 48 1.98 -10.01 0.83
N TYR A 49 1.77 -10.12 2.14
CA TYR A 49 1.20 -11.28 2.81
C TYR A 49 0.55 -10.87 4.15
N ASP A 50 -0.07 -11.84 4.83
CA ASP A 50 -0.72 -11.66 6.15
C ASP A 50 -1.77 -10.52 6.13
N ILE A 51 -2.67 -10.59 5.14
CA ILE A 51 -3.70 -9.58 4.93
C ILE A 51 -4.88 -9.87 5.86
N THR A 52 -5.26 -8.87 6.65
CA THR A 52 -6.37 -8.96 7.61
C THR A 52 -7.35 -7.81 7.41
N GLU A 53 -8.65 -8.15 7.37
CA GLU A 53 -9.75 -7.18 7.37
C GLU A 53 -10.13 -6.86 8.82
N ASP A 54 -10.16 -5.57 9.17
CA ASP A 54 -10.71 -5.03 10.42
C ASP A 54 -11.70 -3.89 10.10
N GLY A 55 -12.99 -4.25 10.00
CA GLY A 55 -14.06 -3.32 9.66
C GLY A 55 -13.89 -2.72 8.25
N ASN A 56 -13.48 -1.45 8.18
CA ASN A 56 -13.16 -0.74 6.95
C ASN A 56 -11.65 -0.57 6.72
N THR A 57 -10.81 -1.27 7.48
CA THR A 57 -9.35 -1.20 7.38
C THR A 57 -8.75 -2.52 6.94
N LEU A 58 -7.84 -2.48 5.96
CA LEU A 58 -6.97 -3.58 5.59
C LEU A 58 -5.60 -3.39 6.21
N ASN A 59 -5.14 -4.38 6.95
CA ASN A 59 -3.77 -4.45 7.41
C ASN A 59 -3.05 -5.56 6.64
N ALA A 60 -1.82 -5.31 6.23
CA ALA A 60 -1.01 -6.28 5.51
C ALA A 60 0.46 -6.12 5.91
N LYS A 61 1.23 -7.16 5.67
CA LYS A 61 2.68 -7.10 5.78
C LYS A 61 3.30 -7.21 4.40
N ALA A 62 4.42 -6.53 4.19
CA ALA A 62 5.22 -6.72 2.99
C ALA A 62 6.67 -6.98 3.33
N SER A 63 7.33 -7.81 2.54
CA SER A 63 8.78 -7.99 2.58
C SER A 63 9.39 -7.54 1.27
N VAL A 64 10.59 -6.98 1.34
CA VAL A 64 11.40 -6.60 0.18
C VAL A 64 12.85 -6.98 0.47
N ASP A 65 13.56 -7.48 -0.55
CA ASP A 65 14.91 -8.03 -0.37
C ASP A 65 15.91 -7.00 0.17
N LEU A 66 15.71 -5.72 -0.17
CA LEU A 66 16.53 -4.60 0.32
C LEU A 66 16.47 -4.41 1.84
N LEU A 67 15.40 -4.87 2.51
CA LEU A 67 15.23 -4.73 3.95
C LEU A 67 15.79 -5.93 4.75
N GLN A 68 16.57 -6.82 4.12
CA GLN A 68 17.28 -7.92 4.77
C GLN A 68 16.36 -8.79 5.66
N GLY A 69 15.16 -9.09 5.16
CA GLY A 69 14.17 -9.90 5.88
C GLY A 69 13.38 -9.17 6.96
N LYS A 70 13.47 -7.82 7.05
CA LYS A 70 12.54 -7.04 7.86
C LYS A 70 11.23 -6.80 7.11
N GLU A 71 10.15 -6.85 7.86
CA GLU A 71 8.79 -6.65 7.35
C GLU A 71 8.41 -5.17 7.37
N ILE A 72 7.60 -4.77 6.40
CA ILE A 72 6.94 -3.47 6.28
C ILE A 72 5.49 -3.68 6.73
N ASP A 73 5.02 -2.89 7.69
CA ASP A 73 3.61 -2.90 8.06
C ASP A 73 2.83 -1.93 7.17
N LEU A 74 1.76 -2.40 6.53
CA LEU A 74 0.82 -1.59 5.76
C LEU A 74 -0.54 -1.58 6.44
N SER A 75 -1.17 -0.42 6.46
CA SER A 75 -2.55 -0.26 6.94
C SER A 75 -3.27 0.72 6.01
N PHE A 76 -4.45 0.34 5.55
CA PHE A 76 -5.26 1.08 4.59
C PHE A 76 -6.73 1.08 5.04
N THR A 77 -7.20 2.22 5.49
CA THR A 77 -8.59 2.46 5.89
C THR A 77 -9.36 3.09 4.74
N PHE A 78 -10.47 2.47 4.36
CA PHE A 78 -11.33 2.90 3.26
C PHE A 78 -12.55 3.64 3.78
N GLU A 79 -12.84 4.78 3.18
CA GLU A 79 -13.96 5.69 3.48
C GLU A 79 -14.63 6.11 2.16
N GLY A 80 -15.52 5.24 1.66
CA GLY A 80 -16.19 5.45 0.38
C GLY A 80 -15.20 5.44 -0.80
N ASP A 81 -15.10 6.56 -1.50
CA ASP A 81 -14.17 6.76 -2.63
C ASP A 81 -12.82 7.34 -2.20
N THR A 82 -12.59 7.45 -0.89
CA THR A 82 -11.32 7.90 -0.31
C THR A 82 -10.74 6.83 0.59
N ALA A 83 -9.42 6.84 0.75
CA ALA A 83 -8.72 5.96 1.66
C ALA A 83 -7.57 6.71 2.33
N SER A 84 -7.25 6.30 3.54
CA SER A 84 -6.11 6.79 4.30
C SER A 84 -5.34 5.63 4.87
N GLY A 85 -4.05 5.82 5.13
CA GLY A 85 -3.24 4.68 5.53
C GLY A 85 -1.83 5.06 5.93
N PHE A 86 -1.02 4.03 6.14
CA PHE A 86 0.39 4.20 6.37
C PHE A 86 1.18 2.98 5.94
N LEU A 87 2.45 3.23 5.62
CA LEU A 87 3.49 2.23 5.46
C LEU A 87 4.53 2.48 6.53
N LYS A 88 4.87 1.47 7.32
CA LYS A 88 5.92 1.54 8.31
C LYS A 88 7.10 0.73 7.81
N ILE A 89 8.11 1.43 7.32
CA ILE A 89 9.29 0.83 6.74
C ILE A 89 10.42 0.84 7.78
N PRO A 90 11.01 -0.32 8.10
CA PRO A 90 12.23 -0.42 8.92
C PRO A 90 13.32 0.56 8.45
N TYR A 91 14.00 1.21 9.41
CA TYR A 91 15.09 2.19 9.19
C TYR A 91 14.70 3.51 8.49
N ILE A 92 13.62 3.54 7.71
CA ILE A 92 13.13 4.75 7.02
C ILE A 92 12.09 5.49 7.88
N GLY A 93 11.17 4.75 8.51
CA GLY A 93 10.12 5.30 9.35
C GLY A 93 8.70 5.09 8.82
N LYS A 94 7.74 5.87 9.34
CA LYS A 94 6.32 5.76 9.00
C LYS A 94 5.94 6.78 7.93
N ILE A 95 5.61 6.30 6.74
CA ILE A 95 5.04 7.07 5.64
C ILE A 95 3.52 7.07 5.81
N LYS A 96 2.91 8.25 5.83
CA LYS A 96 1.44 8.39 5.91
C LYS A 96 0.90 8.61 4.51
N ILE A 97 -0.13 7.86 4.16
CA ILE A 97 -0.95 8.09 2.97
C ILE A 97 -2.22 8.80 3.42
N LYS A 98 -2.47 9.96 2.83
CA LYS A 98 -3.67 10.76 3.12
C LYS A 98 -4.46 10.91 1.83
N GLU A 99 -5.77 10.76 1.94
CA GLU A 99 -6.72 11.07 0.87
C GLU A 99 -6.42 10.35 -0.46
N ALA A 100 -6.01 9.09 -0.38
CA ALA A 100 -5.92 8.26 -1.57
C ALA A 100 -7.30 8.14 -2.21
N LYS A 101 -7.41 8.43 -3.50
CA LYS A 101 -8.70 8.46 -4.21
C LYS A 101 -8.90 7.20 -5.02
N LYS A 102 -10.09 6.64 -4.97
CA LYS A 102 -10.47 5.58 -5.89
C LYS A 102 -10.54 6.15 -7.31
N ILE A 103 -9.82 5.52 -8.23
CA ILE A 103 -9.76 5.92 -9.64
C ILE A 103 -10.39 4.89 -10.59
N SER A 104 -10.61 3.65 -10.13
CA SER A 104 -11.36 2.62 -10.86
C SER A 104 -11.81 1.48 -9.96
#